data_AF-A0A918BT01-F1
#
_entry.id   AF-A0A918BT01-F1
#
_cell.length_a   1.000
_cell.length_b   1.000
_cell.length_c   1.000
_cell.angle_alpha   90.00
_cell.angle_beta   90.00
_cell.angle_gamma   90.00
#
_symmetry.space_group_name_H-M   'P 1'
#
loop_
_entity.id
_entity.type
_entity.pdbx_description
1 polymer ?
#
loop_
_entity_poly.entity_id
_entity_poly.type
_entity_poly.pdbx_seq_one_letter_code
_entity_poly.pdbx_strand_id
1 'polypeptide(L)' 'MARGTSRIYLGAAPGVGKTHAMLSEAHRRVERGTDCVVGFVEHHERPRTEVMLRGLEQVGSGGWSTGEPRSGRRTWTRC' A
#
# COMPACT_ATOMS: atom_id res chain seq x y z
N MET A 1 -16.87 -5.68 -16.26
CA MET A 1 -16.00 -4.92 -15.32
C MET A 1 -15.61 -5.83 -14.16
N ALA A 2 -14.32 -6.05 -13.91
CA ALA A 2 -13.88 -6.85 -12.76
C ALA A 2 -14.03 -6.01 -11.47
N ARG A 3 -14.66 -6.56 -10.44
CA ARG A 3 -14.82 -5.90 -9.13
C ARG A 3 -13.48 -5.89 -8.40
N GLY A 4 -13.09 -4.73 -7.85
CA GLY A 4 -11.93 -4.64 -6.96
C GLY A 4 -12.21 -5.30 -5.60
N THR A 5 -11.17 -5.86 -4.97
CA THR A 5 -11.27 -6.43 -3.62
C THR A 5 -10.59 -5.50 -2.62
N SER A 6 -11.34 -5.05 -1.62
CA SER A 6 -10.79 -4.29 -0.48
C SER A 6 -10.44 -5.25 0.64
N ARG A 7 -9.20 -5.18 1.15
CA ARG A 7 -8.77 -5.89 2.36
C ARG A 7 -8.51 -4.87 3.47
N ILE A 8 -9.05 -5.14 4.65
CA ILE A 8 -8.98 -4.24 5.81
C ILE A 8 -8.21 -4.96 6.93
N TYR A 9 -7.19 -4.30 7.49
CA TYR A 9 -6.41 -4.80 8.61
C TYR A 9 -6.89 -4.15 9.91
N LEU A 10 -7.65 -4.89 10.71
CA LEU A 10 -8.19 -4.44 12.00
C LEU A 10 -7.31 -4.90 13.16
N GLY A 11 -7.34 -4.17 14.27
CA GLY A 11 -6.50 -4.48 15.43
C GLY A 11 -6.96 -3.74 16.67
N ALA A 12 -6.99 -4.44 17.80
CA ALA A 12 -7.68 -4.05 19.03
C ALA A 12 -7.05 -2.89 19.81
N ALA A 13 -5.83 -2.47 19.46
CA ALA A 13 -5.13 -1.36 20.10
C ALA A 13 -4.21 -0.60 19.12
N PRO A 14 -3.76 0.62 19.46
CA PRO A 14 -2.68 1.30 18.76
C PRO A 14 -1.37 0.49 18.86
N GLY A 15 -0.57 0.49 17.79
CA GLY A 15 0.73 -0.16 17.80
C GLY A 15 0.75 -1.68 17.63
N VAL A 16 -0.41 -2.36 17.54
CA VAL A 16 -0.53 -3.82 17.30
C VAL A 16 -0.04 -4.30 15.92
N GLY A 17 0.52 -3.41 15.11
CA GLY A 17 1.19 -3.77 13.85
C GLY A 17 0.30 -3.82 12.61
N LYS A 18 -0.87 -3.18 12.61
CA LYS A 18 -1.77 -3.11 11.43
C LYS A 18 -1.05 -2.64 10.16
N THR A 19 -0.38 -1.48 10.23
CA THR A 19 0.39 -0.90 9.13
C THR A 19 1.54 -1.81 8.69
N HIS A 20 2.21 -2.47 9.64
CA HIS A 20 3.28 -3.40 9.33
C HIS A 20 2.78 -4.64 8.59
N ALA A 21 1.66 -5.23 9.04
CA ALA A 21 1.05 -6.37 8.38
C ALA A 21 0.58 -6.02 6.96
N MET A 22 0.01 -4.83 6.79
CA MET A 22 -0.41 -4.29 5.51
C MET A 22 0.77 -4.11 4.54
N LEU A 23 1.88 -3.50 4.98
CA LEU A 23 3.07 -3.30 4.14
C LEU A 23 3.79 -4.63 3.85
N SER A 24 3.85 -5.55 4.81
CA SER A 24 4.41 -6.89 4.59
C SER A 24 3.64 -7.67 3.51
N GLU A 25 2.31 -7.53 3.49
CA GLU A 25 1.50 -8.10 2.41
C GLU A 25 1.76 -7.43 1.07
N ALA A 26 1.93 -6.11 1.03
CA ALA A 26 2.26 -5.39 -0.20
C ALA A 26 3.57 -5.92 -0.82
N HIS A 27 4.61 -6.13 -0.01
CA HIS A 27 5.87 -6.77 -0.45
C HIS A 27 5.63 -8.14 -1.05
N ARG A 28 4.90 -9.03 -0.37
CA ARG A 28 4.58 -10.37 -0.89
C ARG A 28 3.85 -10.34 -2.22
N ARG A 29 3.05 -9.31 -2.48
CA ARG A 29 2.32 -9.17 -3.75
C ARG A 29 3.22 -8.66 -4.86
N VAL A 30 4.08 -7.68 -4.58
CA VAL A 30 5.11 -7.21 -5.51
C VAL A 30 6.04 -8.36 -5.90
N GLU A 31 6.49 -9.16 -4.93
CA GLU A 31 7.31 -10.37 -5.17
C GLU A 31 6.60 -11.39 -6.08
N ARG A 32 5.26 -11.47 -6.01
CA ARG A 32 4.43 -12.32 -6.88
C ARG A 32 4.10 -11.67 -8.23
N GLY A 33 4.68 -10.53 -8.56
CA GLY A 33 4.44 -9.79 -9.80
C GLY A 33 3.12 -9.03 -9.85
N THR A 34 2.50 -8.76 -8.69
CA THR A 34 1.30 -7.90 -8.63
C THR A 34 1.71 -6.44 -8.64
N ASP A 35 1.11 -5.66 -9.53
CA ASP A 35 1.24 -4.19 -9.56
C ASP A 35 0.59 -3.56 -8.30
N CYS A 36 1.43 -3.17 -7.34
CA CYS A 36 1.04 -2.62 -6.04
C CYS A 36 1.62 -1.22 -5.87
N VAL A 37 0.75 -0.31 -5.47
CA VAL A 37 1.12 1.08 -5.16
C VAL A 37 0.60 1.47 -3.78
N VAL A 38 1.44 2.15 -3.02
CA VAL A 38 1.06 2.79 -1.75
C VAL A 38 0.46 4.14 -2.07
N GLY A 39 -0.83 4.30 -1.80
CA GLY A 39 -1.53 5.57 -2.03
C GLY A 39 -1.40 6.53 -0.85
N PHE A 40 -1.46 6.01 0.38
CA PHE A 40 -1.31 6.80 1.60
C PHE A 40 -0.89 5.89 2.76
N VAL A 41 0.02 6.39 3.60
CA VAL A 41 0.50 5.72 4.80
C VAL A 41 0.78 6.74 5.90
N GLU A 42 0.20 6.51 7.07
CA GLU A 42 0.54 7.26 8.28
C GLU A 42 1.44 6.38 9.16
N HIS A 43 2.70 6.80 9.35
CA HIS A 43 3.70 6.01 10.07
C HIS A 43 3.94 6.45 11.53
N HIS A 44 3.23 7.48 12.01
CA HIS A 44 3.30 8.01 13.39
C HIS A 44 4.74 8.03 13.96
N GLU A 45 5.69 8.60 13.21
CA GLU A 45 7.11 8.75 13.59
C GLU A 45 7.85 7.44 13.91
N ARG A 46 7.37 6.29 13.40
CA ARG A 46 8.04 4.99 13.60
C ARG A 46 9.05 4.73 12.47
N PRO A 47 10.37 4.75 12.75
CA PRO A 47 11.40 4.59 11.72
C PRO A 47 11.33 3.23 11.00
N ARG A 48 10.86 2.20 11.70
CA ARG A 48 10.69 0.85 11.13
C ARG A 48 9.66 0.81 10.00
N THR A 49 8.66 1.68 10.03
CA THR A 49 7.62 1.73 8.98
C THR A 49 8.16 2.40 7.72
N GLU A 50 8.98 3.43 7.86
CA GLU A 50 9.64 4.11 6.73
C GLU A 50 10.56 3.18 5.95
N VAL A 51 11.28 2.29 6.65
CA VAL A 51 12.11 1.27 5.99
C VAL A 51 11.26 0.32 5.15
N MET A 52 10.07 -0.07 5.60
CA MET A 52 9.16 -0.93 4.84
C MET A 52 8.55 -0.25 3.62
N LEU A 53 8.52 1.08 3.56
CA LEU A 53 8.08 1.81 2.37
C LEU A 53 9.14 1.76 1.26
N ARG A 54 10.40 1.49 1.60
CA ARG A 54 11.44 1.27 0.60
C ARG A 54 11.14 -0.01 -0.18
N GLY A 55 11.24 0.06 -1.50
CA GLY A 55 10.92 -1.06 -2.39
C GLY A 55 9.44 -1.17 -2.79
N LEU A 56 8.58 -0.28 -2.27
CA LEU A 56 7.20 -0.14 -2.74
C LEU A 56 7.05 1.17 -3.53
N GLU A 57 6.30 1.12 -4.64
CA GLU A 57 5.92 2.33 -5.37
C GLU A 57 4.98 3.18 -4.51
N GLN A 58 5.22 4.49 -4.48
CA GLN A 58 4.44 5.46 -3.70
C GLN A 58 3.89 6.53 -4.64
N VAL A 59 2.59 6.84 -4.55
CA VAL A 59 2.01 7.97 -5.28
C VAL A 59 2.48 9.27 -4.61
N GLY A 60 3.41 9.97 -5.24
CA GLY A 60 3.91 11.26 -4.76
C GLY A 60 2.79 12.31 -4.67
N SER A 61 2.92 13.25 -3.73
CA SER A 61 1.96 14.34 -3.48
C SER A 61 1.78 15.33 -4.65
N GLY A 62 2.60 15.24 -5.71
CA GLY A 62 2.45 15.98 -6.95
C GLY A 62 2.25 15.05 -8.14
N GLY A 63 1.04 15.00 -8.68
CA GLY A 63 0.76 14.29 -9.93
C GLY A 63 -0.46 13.39 -9.90
N TRP A 64 -1.61 13.91 -9.48
CA TRP A 64 -2.90 13.38 -9.93
C TRP A 64 -3.10 13.79 -11.40
N SER A 65 -2.25 13.31 -12.31
CA SER A 65 -2.66 13.29 -13.72
C SER A 65 -3.65 12.14 -13.84
N THR A 66 -4.89 12.45 -14.20
CA THR A 66 -5.89 11.52 -14.73
C THR A 66 -5.34 10.88 -16.01
N GLY A 67 -4.27 10.10 -15.88
CA GLY A 67 -3.65 9.32 -16.92
C GLY A 67 -4.31 7.96 -16.93
N GLU A 68 -4.84 7.60 -18.09
CA GLU A 68 -5.33 6.27 -18.46
C GLU A 68 -4.65 5.17 -17.64
N PRO A 69 -5.40 4.26 -16.98
CA PRO A 69 -4.78 3.16 -16.29
C PRO A 69 -3.96 2.33 -17.27
N ARG A 70 -2.62 2.37 -17.14
CA ARG A 70 -1.74 1.38 -17.76
C ARG A 70 -2.29 0.01 -17.41
N SER A 71 -2.93 -0.62 -18.40
CA SER A 71 -3.55 -1.93 -18.41
C SER A 71 -2.99 -2.89 -17.34
N GLY A 72 -3.66 -2.96 -16.20
CA GLY A 72 -3.25 -3.79 -15.06
C GLY A 72 -4.06 -3.43 -13.82
N ARG A 73 -4.60 -4.43 -13.12
CA ARG A 73 -5.34 -4.23 -11.87
C ARG A 73 -4.40 -3.70 -10.78
N ARG A 74 -4.20 -2.39 -10.72
CA ARG A 74 -3.47 -1.74 -9.62
C ARG A 74 -4.19 -2.02 -8.32
N THR A 75 -3.49 -2.69 -7.40
CA THR A 75 -4.03 -2.94 -6.06
C THR A 75 -3.57 -1.83 -5.14
N TRP A 76 -4.53 -1.02 -4.72
CA TRP A 76 -4.32 0.11 -3.84
C TRP A 76 -4.22 -0.36 -2.40
N THR A 77 -3.24 0.18 -1.69
CA THR A 77 -3.11 -0.02 -0.25
C THR A 77 -3.20 1.34 0.43
N ARG A 78 -4.23 1.52 1.26
CA ARG A 78 -4.45 2.69 2.13
C ARG A 78 -4.38 2.21 3.58
N CYS A 79 -3.51 2.82 4.39
CA CYS A 79 -3.56 2.68 5.84
C CYS A 79 -4.47 3.74 6.45
#